data_AF-A0A6B3EL47-F1
#
_entry.id   AF-A0A6B3EL47-F1
#
_cell.length_a   1.000
_cell.length_b   1.000
_cell.length_c   1.000
_cell.angle_alpha   90.00
_cell.angle_beta   90.00
_cell.angle_gamma   90.00
#
_symmetry.space_group_name_H-M   'P 1'
#
loop_
_entity.id
_entity.type
_entity.pdbx_description
1 polymer ?
#
loop_
_entity_poly.entity_id
_entity_poly.type
_entity_poly.pdbx_seq_one_letter_code
_entity_poly.pdbx_strand_id
1 'polypeptide(L)'
;AELDRITGGRGVNYILDTTGVPAVLSGLAKALAVRGVLATVGSAPAGTEVPFEIGLSLPKGWTFKTIIQGSSVSQNFIPRLVELWS
;
A
#
# COMPACT_ATOMS: atom_id res chain seq x y z
N ALA A 1 -13.66 -7.10 7.81
CA ALA A 1 -14.38 -7.06 9.11
C ALA A 1 -14.08 -5.76 9.87
N GLU A 2 -12.89 -5.59 10.48
CA GLU A 2 -12.64 -4.38 11.27
C GLU A 2 -12.39 -3.12 10.41
N LEU A 3 -11.61 -3.24 9.33
CA LEU A 3 -11.42 -2.14 8.37
C LEU A 3 -12.73 -1.70 7.74
N ASP A 4 -13.62 -2.64 7.41
CA ASP A 4 -14.95 -2.32 6.88
C ASP A 4 -15.79 -1.56 7.92
N ARG A 5 -15.75 -2.00 9.19
CA ARG A 5 -16.47 -1.33 10.28
C ARG A 5 -15.99 0.12 10.46
N ILE A 6 -14.68 0.33 10.52
CA ILE A 6 -14.08 1.66 10.71
C ILE A 6 -14.36 2.58 9.51
N THR A 7 -14.39 2.03 8.30
CA THR A 7 -14.59 2.81 7.06
C THR A 7 -16.05 2.90 6.60
N GLY A 8 -16.99 2.31 7.34
CA GLY A 8 -18.40 2.24 6.94
C GLY A 8 -18.62 1.48 5.63
N GLY A 9 -17.83 0.44 5.38
CA GLY A 9 -17.88 -0.39 4.18
C GLY A 9 -17.26 0.25 2.94
N ARG A 10 -16.70 1.47 3.04
CA ARG A 10 -16.08 2.17 1.91
C ARG A 10 -14.73 1.55 1.51
N GLY A 11 -14.03 0.94 2.46
CA GLY A 11 -12.63 0.57 2.32
C GLY A 11 -11.69 1.74 2.58
N VAL A 12 -10.39 1.46 2.58
CA VAL A 12 -9.33 2.45 2.83
C VAL A 12 -8.76 3.01 1.54
N ASN A 13 -8.40 4.30 1.54
CA ASN A 13 -7.80 4.92 0.36
C ASN A 13 -6.33 4.50 0.17
N TYR A 14 -5.61 4.27 1.25
CA TYR A 14 -4.19 3.98 1.22
C TYR A 14 -3.87 2.85 2.21
N ILE A 15 -3.01 1.94 1.78
CA ILE A 15 -2.40 0.90 2.61
C ILE A 15 -0.90 0.94 2.37
N LEU A 16 -0.12 0.87 3.45
CA LEU A 16 1.32 0.68 3.41
C LEU A 16 1.66 -0.67 4.03
N ASP A 17 2.09 -1.62 3.21
CA ASP A 17 2.62 -2.91 3.65
C ASP A 17 4.11 -2.80 3.99
N THR A 18 4.46 -3.22 5.19
CA THR A 18 5.85 -3.33 5.68
C THR A 18 6.27 -4.79 5.89
N THR A 19 5.37 -5.74 5.65
CA THR A 19 5.58 -7.15 6.00
C THR A 19 6.29 -7.93 4.89
N GLY A 20 6.01 -7.61 3.61
CA GLY A 20 6.50 -8.38 2.47
C GLY A 20 5.89 -9.79 2.37
N VAL A 21 4.84 -10.10 3.15
CA VAL A 21 4.23 -11.43 3.20
C VAL A 21 3.09 -11.53 2.17
N PRO A 22 3.15 -12.42 1.15
CA PRO A 22 2.13 -12.51 0.11
C PRO A 22 0.72 -12.78 0.62
N ALA A 23 0.59 -13.60 1.67
CA ALA A 23 -0.69 -13.92 2.30
C ALA A 23 -1.35 -12.67 2.93
N VAL A 24 -0.55 -11.73 3.43
CA VAL A 24 -1.04 -10.47 4.01
C VAL A 24 -1.45 -9.52 2.87
N LEU A 25 -0.58 -9.32 1.88
CA LEU A 25 -0.83 -8.44 0.73
C LEU A 25 -2.11 -8.78 -0.04
N SER A 26 -2.36 -10.08 -0.27
CA SER A 26 -3.55 -10.56 -0.97
C SER A 26 -4.85 -10.22 -0.22
N GLY A 27 -4.81 -10.24 1.11
CA GLY A 27 -5.93 -9.82 1.96
C GLY A 27 -6.11 -8.30 1.98
N LEU A 28 -5.00 -7.56 2.07
CA LEU A 28 -5.00 -6.09 2.11
C LEU A 28 -5.61 -5.47 0.85
N ALA A 29 -5.34 -6.02 -0.33
CA ALA A 29 -5.92 -5.53 -1.58
C ALA A 29 -7.46 -5.43 -1.52
N LYS A 30 -8.13 -6.41 -0.88
CA LYS A 30 -9.59 -6.43 -0.75
C LYS A 30 -10.16 -5.31 0.11
N ALA A 31 -9.35 -4.75 1.01
CA ALA A 31 -9.75 -3.65 1.88
C ALA A 31 -9.66 -2.27 1.19
N LEU A 32 -9.10 -2.19 -0.01
CA LEU A 32 -8.99 -0.93 -0.75
C LEU A 32 -10.37 -0.41 -1.19
N ALA A 33 -10.56 0.90 -0.99
CA ALA A 33 -11.64 1.66 -1.58
C ALA A 33 -11.50 1.79 -3.12
N VAL A 34 -12.52 2.35 -3.76
CA VAL A 34 -12.41 2.82 -5.15
C VAL A 34 -11.24 3.80 -5.25
N ARG A 35 -10.37 3.59 -6.25
CA ARG A 35 -9.13 4.32 -6.53
C ARG A 35 -8.07 4.22 -5.42
N GLY A 36 -8.17 3.19 -4.58
CA GLY A 36 -7.22 2.96 -3.50
C GLY A 36 -5.83 2.54 -3.98
N VAL A 37 -4.82 2.80 -3.14
CA VAL A 37 -3.43 2.43 -3.38
C VAL A 37 -2.95 1.48 -2.29
N LEU A 38 -2.45 0.31 -2.70
CA LEU A 38 -1.65 -0.58 -1.86
C LEU A 38 -0.19 -0.37 -2.23
N ALA A 39 0.57 0.22 -1.33
CA ALA A 39 2.02 0.39 -1.47
C ALA A 39 2.75 -0.62 -0.59
N THR A 40 3.83 -1.23 -1.07
CA THR A 40 4.70 -2.07 -0.26
C THR A 40 6.11 -1.52 -0.20
N VAL A 41 6.66 -1.51 1.01
CA VAL A 41 8.09 -1.34 1.32
C VAL A 41 8.67 -2.63 1.93
N GLY A 42 7.83 -3.64 2.14
CA GLY A 42 8.23 -4.94 2.66
C GLY A 42 9.06 -5.70 1.64
N SER A 43 10.14 -6.32 2.10
CA SER A 43 11.03 -7.14 1.26
C SER A 43 10.61 -8.60 1.31
N ALA A 44 10.78 -9.32 0.21
CA ALA A 44 10.58 -10.75 0.11
C ALA A 44 11.77 -11.40 -0.63
N PRO A 45 12.05 -12.70 -0.42
CA PRO A 45 13.06 -13.41 -1.19
C PRO A 45 12.82 -13.29 -2.70
N ALA A 46 13.90 -13.27 -3.50
CA ALA A 46 13.79 -13.25 -4.95
C ALA A 46 12.96 -14.45 -5.46
N GLY A 47 12.08 -14.20 -6.43
CA GLY A 47 11.13 -15.19 -6.94
C GLY A 47 9.82 -15.30 -6.13
N THR A 48 9.67 -14.55 -5.04
CA THR A 48 8.37 -14.47 -4.34
C THR A 48 7.36 -13.69 -5.17
N GLU A 49 6.21 -14.29 -5.41
CA GLU A 49 5.11 -13.68 -6.16
C GLU A 49 3.88 -13.44 -5.28
N VAL A 50 3.08 -12.45 -5.64
CA VAL A 50 1.77 -12.19 -5.04
C VAL A 50 0.74 -11.96 -6.15
N PRO A 51 -0.43 -12.60 -6.10
CA PRO A 51 -1.46 -12.40 -7.10
C PRO A 51 -2.09 -11.00 -6.95
N PHE A 52 -2.27 -10.31 -8.07
CA PHE A 52 -3.06 -9.09 -8.14
C PHE A 52 -4.32 -9.36 -8.97
N GLU A 53 -5.47 -9.38 -8.30
CA GLU A 53 -6.73 -9.83 -8.90
C GLU A 53 -7.32 -8.75 -9.81
N ILE A 54 -7.63 -9.09 -11.07
CA ILE A 54 -7.99 -8.13 -12.12
C ILE A 54 -9.48 -7.71 -12.06
N GLY A 55 -10.39 -8.65 -11.76
CA GLY A 55 -11.84 -8.45 -11.81
C GLY A 55 -12.36 -7.44 -10.79
N LEU A 56 -11.73 -7.32 -9.63
CA LEU A 56 -12.02 -6.31 -8.61
C LEU A 56 -11.15 -5.05 -8.79
N SER A 57 -9.88 -5.21 -9.16
CA SER A 57 -8.94 -4.08 -9.25
C SER A 57 -9.25 -3.15 -10.41
N LEU A 58 -9.61 -3.69 -11.59
CA LEU A 58 -9.89 -2.91 -12.78
C LEU A 58 -11.11 -1.97 -12.62
N PRO A 59 -12.31 -2.45 -12.23
CA PRO A 59 -13.47 -1.57 -12.09
C PRO A 59 -13.33 -0.60 -10.91
N LYS A 60 -12.55 -0.95 -9.87
CA LYS A 60 -12.27 -0.05 -8.75
C LYS A 60 -11.12 0.90 -9.02
N GLY A 61 -10.33 0.71 -10.07
CA GLY A 61 -9.18 1.54 -10.40
C GLY A 61 -8.06 1.49 -9.36
N TRP A 62 -7.75 0.30 -8.83
CA TRP A 62 -6.70 0.13 -7.82
C TRP A 62 -5.29 0.35 -8.36
N THR A 63 -4.39 0.80 -7.49
CA THR A 63 -2.94 0.88 -7.78
C THR A 63 -2.17 -0.03 -6.82
N PHE A 64 -1.31 -0.88 -7.38
CA PHE A 64 -0.26 -1.56 -6.63
C PHE A 64 1.08 -0.86 -6.88
N LYS A 65 1.78 -0.44 -5.82
CA LYS A 65 3.04 0.32 -5.93
C LYS A 65 4.12 -0.31 -5.07
N THR A 66 5.29 -0.54 -5.65
CA THR A 66 6.50 -0.89 -4.90
C THR A 66 7.30 0.38 -4.61
N ILE A 67 7.82 0.50 -3.39
CA ILE A 67 8.52 1.70 -2.91
C ILE A 67 9.87 1.29 -2.33
N ILE A 68 10.94 1.87 -2.88
CA ILE A 68 12.29 1.77 -2.34
C ILE A 68 12.64 3.08 -1.65
N GLN A 69 13.03 3.01 -0.37
CA GLN A 69 13.52 4.14 0.44
C GLN A 69 12.60 5.38 0.38
N GLY A 70 11.28 5.15 0.48
CA GLY A 70 10.27 6.20 0.45
C GLY A 70 10.01 6.83 -0.91
N SER A 71 10.68 6.38 -1.99
CA SER A 71 10.58 6.96 -3.35
C SER A 71 10.70 8.48 -3.35
N SER A 72 11.59 9.00 -2.50
CA SER A 72 11.76 10.43 -2.27
C SER A 72 13.04 10.96 -2.93
N VAL A 73 13.11 12.28 -3.11
CA VAL A 73 14.37 12.96 -3.40
C VAL A 73 14.99 13.33 -2.05
N SER A 74 15.98 12.55 -1.59
CA SER A 74 16.52 12.65 -0.23
C SER A 74 17.03 14.04 0.13
N GLN A 75 17.64 14.75 -0.84
CA GLN A 75 18.15 16.11 -0.68
C GLN A 75 17.05 17.13 -0.37
N ASN A 76 15.80 16.86 -0.78
CA ASN A 76 14.65 17.71 -0.49
C ASN A 76 13.88 17.20 0.73
N PHE A 77 13.73 15.87 0.85
CA PHE A 77 12.84 15.27 1.84
C PHE A 77 13.43 15.23 3.24
N ILE A 78 14.73 14.91 3.39
CA ILE A 78 15.38 14.87 4.71
C ILE A 78 15.35 16.24 5.39
N PRO A 79 15.74 17.37 4.74
CA PRO A 79 15.62 18.69 5.35
C PRO A 79 14.19 19.02 5.77
N ARG A 80 13.19 18.65 4.95
CA ARG A 80 11.78 18.87 5.27
C ARG A 80 11.32 18.09 6.51
N LEU A 81 11.81 16.87 6.70
CA LEU A 81 11.50 16.09 7.90
C LEU A 81 12.11 16.71 9.16
N VAL A 82 13.32 17.27 9.08
CA VAL A 82 13.95 17.99 10.19
C VAL A 82 13.14 19.22 10.57
N GLU A 83 12.67 19.99 9.57
CA GLU A 83 11.85 21.19 9.77
C GLU A 83 10.53 20.90 10.50
N LEU A 84 9.91 19.72 10.31
CA LEU A 84 8.66 19.36 10.98
C LEU A 84 8.78 19.20 12.50
N TRP A 85 10.00 19.05 13.03
CA TRP A 85 10.28 18.77 14.44
C TRP A 85 11.32 19.71 15.06
N SER A 86 11.72 20.77 14.33
CA SER A 86 12.58 21.85 14.83
C SER A 86 11.74 23.01 15.32
#